data_AF-A0A7R9LEY2-F1
#
_entry.id   AF-A0A7R9LEY2-F1
#
_cell.length_a   1.000
_cell.length_b   1.000
_cell.length_c   1.000
_cell.angle_alpha   90.00
_cell.angle_beta   90.00
_cell.angle_gamma   90.00
#
_symmetry.space_group_name_H-M   'P 1'
#
loop_
_entity.id
_entity.type
_entity.pdbx_description
1 polymer ?
#
loop_
_entity_poly.entity_id
_entity_poly.type
_entity_poly.pdbx_seq_one_letter_code
_entity_poly.pdbx_strand_id
1 'polypeptide(L)'
;MCPTDFQTHYYSPICTDMQYNNSVSVESYIFTQNNISLVTNFTNSTDNMTMFEDIVLGSELICRRESSLLFLLLMLGTVWMAVSLFNFNKTSASKRELLADYALPCAVLLLSFIGSFVFRDIPVEHFRYSNTFEFRRARLEYLPWTAYIGCMGLGFSLSLLFFMDQNISAAMVNNPCNKLKKGCAYHLDLFVVGILNGFLSMYGLPWMHGVLPHSPLHVRSLADVEERVDQGHVYEIIVKVRETRLTGIVSHILIGLSVFLLPYPLAYIPTAVLNGLFLYMAITSLNSNQMFERITLLFMEQAAYPPNHYIRRCPQRKIHMFTLCQMVQLGLMCFFGFSPWPYVKMVFPIIILLLLPFRHKIVPVVIDNKYLEALDGENQ
;
A
#
# COMPACT_ATOMS: atom_id res chain seq x y z
N MET A 1 -2.45 2.42 6.23
CA MET A 1 -1.93 3.65 6.86
C MET A 1 -3.02 4.69 6.78
N CYS A 2 -3.65 5.04 7.91
CA CYS A 2 -4.43 6.28 7.97
C CYS A 2 -3.44 7.45 7.91
N PRO A 3 -3.77 8.55 7.19
CA PRO A 3 -3.03 9.79 7.33
C PRO A 3 -3.33 10.33 8.73
N THR A 4 -2.54 9.89 9.71
CA THR A 4 -2.59 10.39 11.09
C THR A 4 -2.53 11.92 11.11
N ASP A 5 -1.88 12.51 10.11
CA ASP A 5 -1.59 13.93 10.03
C ASP A 5 -2.78 14.78 9.56
N PHE A 6 -3.68 14.21 8.75
CA PHE A 6 -4.92 14.93 8.40
C PHE A 6 -5.80 15.11 9.64
N GLN A 7 -5.89 14.08 10.47
CA GLN A 7 -6.70 14.11 11.68
C GLN A 7 -6.09 15.04 12.75
N THR A 8 -4.76 15.09 12.88
CA THR A 8 -4.10 15.99 13.83
C THR A 8 -4.18 17.47 13.41
N HIS A 9 -4.07 17.78 12.12
CA HIS A 9 -4.08 19.18 11.66
C HIS A 9 -5.46 19.75 11.35
N TYR A 10 -6.47 18.91 11.07
CA TYR A 10 -7.82 19.36 10.73
C TYR A 10 -8.85 19.17 11.85
N TYR A 11 -8.75 18.08 12.63
CA TYR A 11 -9.74 17.68 13.64
C TYR A 11 -9.25 17.79 15.10
N SER A 12 -8.10 18.42 15.37
CA SER A 12 -7.68 18.59 16.75
C SER A 12 -8.65 19.51 17.52
N PRO A 13 -8.92 19.25 18.81
CA PRO A 13 -9.83 20.09 19.62
C PRO A 13 -9.41 21.57 19.67
N ILE A 14 -8.12 21.86 19.45
CA ILE A 14 -7.57 23.22 19.33
C ILE A 14 -8.12 23.94 18.08
N CYS A 15 -8.39 23.21 16.99
CA CYS A 15 -8.96 23.75 15.75
C CYS A 15 -10.43 24.19 15.88
N THR A 16 -11.18 23.59 16.82
CA THR A 16 -12.59 23.94 17.10
C THR A 16 -12.70 25.12 18.04
N ASP A 17 -11.79 25.25 19.01
CA ASP A 17 -11.79 26.36 19.98
C ASP A 17 -11.40 27.71 19.35
N MET A 18 -10.53 27.71 18.33
CA MET A 18 -10.18 28.93 17.58
C MET A 18 -11.36 29.53 16.79
N GLN A 19 -12.39 28.74 16.46
CA GLN A 19 -13.56 29.26 15.75
C GLN A 19 -14.54 30.02 16.66
N TYR A 20 -14.45 29.81 17.99
CA TYR A 20 -15.27 30.49 18.98
C TYR A 20 -14.63 31.79 19.49
N ASN A 21 -13.30 31.92 19.39
CA ASN A 21 -12.52 33.06 19.87
C ASN A 21 -11.95 33.95 18.74
N ASN A 22 -12.77 34.30 17.74
CA ASN A 22 -12.38 35.29 16.72
C ASN A 22 -12.27 36.74 17.26
N SER A 23 -12.23 36.95 18.58
CA SER A 23 -12.11 38.27 19.22
C SER A 23 -10.96 38.38 20.24
N VAL A 24 -9.97 37.48 20.22
CA VAL A 24 -8.76 37.67 21.04
C VAL A 24 -7.54 37.63 20.13
N SER A 25 -7.23 38.81 19.61
CA SER A 25 -5.92 39.17 19.06
C SER A 25 -4.80 38.72 20.00
N VAL A 26 -3.85 37.93 19.47
CA VAL A 26 -2.37 37.89 19.57
C VAL A 26 -1.64 38.42 20.83
N GLU A 27 -2.24 39.20 21.72
CA GLU A 27 -1.62 39.78 22.92
C GLU A 27 -1.71 38.91 24.19
N SER A 28 -2.55 37.88 24.23
CA SER A 28 -2.76 37.09 25.46
C SER A 28 -1.69 36.03 25.75
N TYR A 29 -0.77 35.75 24.82
CA TYR A 29 0.26 34.72 24.98
C TYR A 29 1.58 35.22 25.58
N ILE A 30 1.79 36.54 25.70
CA ILE A 30 2.98 37.07 26.39
C ILE A 30 2.77 37.12 27.92
N PHE A 31 1.51 37.09 28.39
CA PHE A 31 1.21 37.25 29.82
C PHE A 31 1.39 35.97 30.66
N THR A 32 1.49 34.79 30.05
CA THR A 32 1.62 33.51 30.78
C THR A 32 3.06 33.09 31.08
N GLN A 33 4.06 33.76 30.50
CA GLN A 33 5.49 33.52 30.80
C GLN A 33 5.87 33.90 32.24
N ASN A 34 5.24 34.95 32.81
CA ASN A 34 5.67 35.50 34.09
C ASN A 34 5.17 34.74 35.33
N ASN A 35 4.20 33.82 35.19
CA ASN A 35 3.66 33.06 36.32
C ASN A 35 4.19 31.62 36.42
N ILE A 36 5.04 31.18 35.48
CA ILE A 36 5.68 29.86 35.52
C ILE A 36 6.83 29.83 36.56
N SER A 37 7.37 30.98 36.94
CA SER A 37 8.37 31.10 38.00
C SER A 37 7.80 30.96 39.43
N LEU A 38 6.48 31.03 39.62
CA LEU A 38 5.84 30.95 40.95
C LEU A 38 5.34 29.54 41.31
N VAL A 39 5.14 28.66 40.33
CA VAL A 39 4.65 27.29 40.57
C VAL A 39 5.78 26.30 40.87
N THR A 40 7.03 26.64 40.52
CA THR A 40 8.22 25.80 40.78
C THR A 40 8.66 25.77 42.24
N ASN A 41 8.10 26.59 43.12
CA ASN A 41 8.45 26.62 44.55
C ASN A 41 7.63 25.68 45.45
N PHE A 42 6.67 24.93 44.91
CA PHE A 42 5.72 24.16 45.72
C PHE A 42 5.63 22.66 45.41
N THR A 43 6.72 21.99 44.99
CA THR A 43 6.81 20.52 45.07
C THR A 43 8.26 20.04 45.21
N ASN A 44 8.77 20.05 46.44
CA ASN A 44 9.96 19.28 46.81
C ASN A 44 9.56 17.82 47.07
N SER A 45 9.66 16.97 46.06
CA SER A 45 9.75 15.52 46.21
C SER A 45 10.27 14.90 44.91
N THR A 46 11.43 14.29 45.02
CA THR A 46 12.29 13.72 43.98
C THR A 46 11.66 12.52 43.25
N ASP A 47 12.03 12.37 41.98
CA ASP A 47 11.99 11.15 41.13
C ASP A 47 10.94 11.00 40.00
N ASN A 48 10.07 11.97 39.72
CA ASN A 48 9.14 11.90 38.56
C ASN A 48 9.27 13.05 37.54
N MET A 49 10.41 13.72 37.51
CA MET A 49 10.56 15.05 36.87
C MET A 49 11.48 15.06 35.64
N THR A 50 11.54 13.95 34.89
CA THR A 50 12.14 13.91 33.54
C THR A 50 11.15 13.43 32.46
N MET A 51 9.96 12.97 32.86
CA MET A 51 8.88 12.54 31.94
C MET A 51 7.87 13.64 31.64
N PHE A 52 7.84 14.72 32.42
CA PHE A 52 6.82 15.77 32.30
C PHE A 52 7.31 16.98 31.47
N GLU A 53 8.62 17.24 31.40
CA GLU A 53 9.19 18.31 30.56
C GLU A 53 9.13 17.97 29.06
N ASP A 54 9.32 16.69 28.68
CA ASP A 54 9.24 16.26 27.27
C ASP A 54 7.80 16.25 26.71
N ILE A 55 6.78 16.21 27.57
CA ILE A 55 5.37 16.23 27.14
C ILE A 55 4.92 17.66 26.81
N VAL A 56 5.47 18.67 27.49
CA VAL A 56 5.03 20.07 27.35
C VAL A 56 5.77 20.80 26.22
N LEU A 57 7.00 20.41 25.89
CA LEU A 57 7.77 21.04 24.79
C LEU A 57 7.56 20.36 23.41
N GLY A 58 6.95 19.17 23.37
CA GLY A 58 6.86 18.32 22.18
C GLY A 58 5.58 18.42 21.34
N SER A 59 4.62 19.27 21.72
CA SER A 59 3.35 19.40 20.99
C SER A 59 2.85 20.84 20.91
N GLU A 60 3.60 21.69 20.22
CA GLU A 60 2.96 22.79 19.48
C GLU A 60 2.08 22.17 18.37
N LEU A 61 0.89 21.69 18.75
CA LEU A 61 -0.11 21.19 17.80
C LEU A 61 -0.78 22.40 17.15
N ILE A 62 -0.02 23.12 16.32
CA ILE A 62 -0.51 24.27 15.56
C ILE A 62 -1.50 23.73 14.53
N CYS A 63 -2.77 24.09 14.70
CA CYS A 63 -3.83 23.82 13.74
C CYS A 63 -3.54 24.58 12.44
N ARG A 64 -3.08 23.88 11.38
CA ARG A 64 -2.81 24.46 10.06
C ARG A 64 -3.71 23.81 9.03
N ARG A 65 -4.90 24.39 8.85
CA ARG A 65 -5.89 23.89 7.88
C ARG A 65 -5.36 23.95 6.45
N GLU A 66 -4.52 24.93 6.12
CA GLU A 66 -3.88 25.05 4.80
C GLU A 66 -3.01 23.83 4.46
N SER A 67 -2.29 23.24 5.41
CA SER A 67 -1.44 22.07 5.19
C SER A 67 -2.28 20.82 4.84
N SER A 68 -3.41 20.63 5.50
CA SER A 68 -4.33 19.52 5.21
C SER A 68 -5.00 19.66 3.84
N LEU A 69 -5.40 20.88 3.46
CA LEU A 69 -5.98 21.15 2.15
C LEU A 69 -4.94 20.95 1.03
N LEU A 70 -3.72 21.43 1.22
CA LEU A 70 -2.63 21.23 0.26
C LEU A 70 -2.25 19.74 0.13
N PHE A 71 -2.23 18.99 1.24
CA PHE A 71 -2.01 17.55 1.21
C PHE A 71 -3.05 16.84 0.34
N LEU A 72 -4.34 17.14 0.53
CA LEU A 72 -5.41 16.55 -0.26
C LEU A 72 -5.31 16.96 -1.73
N LEU A 73 -5.02 18.23 -2.00
CA LEU A 73 -4.84 18.75 -3.35
C LEU A 73 -3.70 18.04 -4.08
N LEU A 74 -2.54 17.86 -3.44
CA LEU A 74 -1.40 17.16 -4.03
C LEU A 74 -1.68 15.65 -4.20
N MET A 75 -2.34 15.02 -3.23
CA MET A 75 -2.68 13.60 -3.28
C MET A 75 -3.72 13.28 -4.37
N LEU A 76 -4.82 14.04 -4.47
CA LEU A 76 -5.82 13.82 -5.51
C LEU A 76 -5.34 14.36 -6.86
N GLY A 77 -4.59 15.46 -6.87
CA GLY A 77 -4.02 16.05 -8.07
C GLY A 77 -3.01 15.12 -8.76
N THR A 78 -2.26 14.32 -8.01
CA THR A 78 -1.30 13.35 -8.61
C THR A 78 -2.03 12.24 -9.31
N VAL A 79 -3.09 11.69 -8.68
CA VAL A 79 -3.96 10.68 -9.30
C VAL A 79 -4.63 11.25 -10.54
N TRP A 80 -5.23 12.44 -10.44
CA TRP A 80 -5.91 13.09 -11.56
C TRP A 80 -4.96 13.36 -12.73
N MET A 81 -3.77 13.90 -12.46
CA MET A 81 -2.75 14.15 -13.47
C MET A 81 -2.27 12.85 -14.13
N ALA A 82 -1.99 11.81 -13.35
CA ALA A 82 -1.57 10.51 -13.86
C ALA A 82 -2.64 9.89 -14.78
N VAL A 83 -3.91 9.89 -14.37
CA VAL A 83 -5.04 9.39 -15.17
C VAL A 83 -5.26 10.24 -16.43
N SER A 84 -5.14 11.57 -16.32
CA SER A 84 -5.30 12.47 -17.45
C SER A 84 -4.19 12.28 -18.49
N LEU A 85 -2.95 12.05 -18.07
CA LEU A 85 -1.83 11.74 -18.96
C LEU A 85 -2.04 10.36 -19.60
N PHE A 86 -2.40 9.36 -18.81
CA PHE A 86 -2.66 8.01 -19.31
C PHE A 86 -3.76 7.98 -20.40
N ASN A 87 -4.87 8.70 -20.19
CA ASN A 87 -5.99 8.75 -21.14
C ASN A 87 -5.79 9.76 -22.29
N PHE A 88 -4.61 10.38 -22.42
CA PHE A 88 -4.39 11.41 -23.41
C PHE A 88 -4.26 10.83 -24.83
N ASN A 89 -5.39 10.72 -25.52
CA ASN A 89 -5.49 10.07 -26.83
C ASN A 89 -5.26 11.00 -28.04
N LYS A 90 -4.92 12.28 -27.83
CA LYS A 90 -4.79 13.28 -28.92
C LYS A 90 -3.41 13.30 -29.60
N THR A 91 -2.46 12.49 -29.17
CA THR A 91 -1.09 12.43 -29.75
C THR A 91 -0.93 11.31 -30.77
N SER A 92 0.13 11.39 -31.58
CA SER A 92 0.55 10.32 -32.49
C SER A 92 0.82 9.01 -31.72
N ALA A 93 0.49 7.86 -32.32
CA ALA A 93 0.54 6.54 -31.67
C ALA A 93 1.81 6.27 -30.83
N SER A 94 3.01 6.48 -31.37
CA SER A 94 4.26 6.24 -30.63
C SER A 94 4.50 7.21 -29.47
N LYS A 95 4.06 8.46 -29.60
CA LYS A 95 4.16 9.45 -28.51
C LYS A 95 3.11 9.19 -27.43
N ARG A 96 1.96 8.64 -27.81
CA ARG A 96 0.90 8.24 -26.89
C ARG A 96 1.34 7.08 -26.01
N GLU A 97 1.92 6.04 -26.60
CA GLU A 97 2.47 4.90 -25.87
C GLU A 97 3.55 5.33 -24.87
N LEU A 98 4.52 6.13 -25.32
CA LEU A 98 5.54 6.68 -24.44
C LEU A 98 4.94 7.53 -23.30
N LEU A 99 3.95 8.37 -23.61
CA LEU A 99 3.33 9.23 -22.61
C LEU A 99 2.49 8.44 -21.59
N ALA A 100 1.84 7.35 -22.02
CA ALA A 100 1.12 6.44 -21.13
C ALA A 100 2.06 5.72 -20.16
N ASP A 101 3.21 5.23 -20.64
CA ASP A 101 4.22 4.54 -19.80
C ASP A 101 4.88 5.47 -18.77
N TYR A 102 5.16 6.73 -19.15
CA TYR A 102 5.78 7.72 -18.27
C TYR A 102 4.77 8.60 -17.51
N ALA A 103 3.46 8.34 -17.62
CA ALA A 103 2.41 9.16 -17.01
C ALA A 103 2.60 9.31 -15.49
N LEU A 104 2.84 8.20 -14.79
CA LEU A 104 2.96 8.18 -13.33
C LEU A 104 4.24 8.88 -12.83
N PRO A 105 5.46 8.57 -13.32
CA PRO A 105 6.66 9.32 -12.94
C PRO A 105 6.56 10.81 -13.27
N CYS A 106 6.00 11.16 -14.43
CA CYS A 106 5.82 12.55 -14.84
C CYS A 106 4.88 13.31 -13.89
N ALA A 107 3.74 12.71 -13.52
CA ALA A 107 2.80 13.29 -12.57
C ALA A 107 3.45 13.54 -11.20
N VAL A 108 4.26 12.60 -10.69
CA VAL A 108 4.99 12.75 -9.43
C VAL A 108 5.99 13.90 -9.50
N LEU A 109 6.77 14.00 -10.57
CA LEU A 109 7.76 15.07 -10.73
C LEU A 109 7.10 16.46 -10.85
N LEU A 110 6.05 16.58 -11.66
CA LEU A 110 5.33 17.84 -11.86
C LEU A 110 4.66 18.31 -10.57
N LEU A 111 3.95 17.43 -9.85
CA LEU A 111 3.30 17.84 -8.61
C LEU A 111 4.26 18.01 -7.44
N SER A 112 5.41 17.32 -7.44
CA SER A 112 6.48 17.61 -6.48
C SER A 112 7.07 19.00 -6.74
N PHE A 113 7.27 19.37 -8.02
CA PHE A 113 7.73 20.71 -8.39
C PHE A 113 6.71 21.78 -7.98
N ILE A 114 5.42 21.57 -8.25
CA ILE A 114 4.36 22.50 -7.84
C ILE A 114 4.28 22.59 -6.31
N GLY A 115 4.28 21.46 -5.61
CA GLY A 115 4.21 21.41 -4.15
C GLY A 115 5.38 22.11 -3.46
N SER A 116 6.59 21.95 -3.98
CA SER A 116 7.81 22.51 -3.38
C SER A 116 8.08 23.97 -3.80
N PHE A 117 7.81 24.31 -5.08
CA PHE A 117 8.16 25.63 -5.63
C PHE A 117 7.00 26.65 -5.57
N VAL A 118 5.77 26.24 -5.90
CA VAL A 118 4.60 27.14 -5.92
C VAL A 118 4.03 27.33 -4.52
N PHE A 119 3.98 26.27 -3.71
CA PHE A 119 3.44 26.29 -2.35
C PHE A 119 4.51 26.33 -1.26
N ARG A 120 5.63 27.02 -1.53
CA ARG A 120 6.77 27.12 -0.60
C ARG A 120 6.40 27.70 0.77
N ASP A 121 5.38 28.56 0.82
CA ASP A 121 4.96 29.25 2.04
C ASP A 121 4.16 28.35 2.99
N ILE A 122 3.65 27.21 2.51
CA ILE A 122 2.85 26.27 3.30
C ILE A 122 3.76 25.11 3.73
N PRO A 123 3.87 24.79 5.03
CA PRO A 123 4.69 23.68 5.47
C PRO A 123 4.05 22.37 4.99
N VAL A 124 4.76 21.68 4.09
CA VAL A 124 4.46 20.32 3.67
C VAL A 124 5.40 19.35 4.37
N GLU A 125 4.90 18.16 4.72
CA GLU A 125 5.73 17.13 5.32
C GLU A 125 6.55 16.43 4.24
N HIS A 126 7.87 16.51 4.40
CA HIS A 126 8.85 15.87 3.53
C HIS A 126 9.25 14.50 4.09
N PHE A 127 9.91 13.69 3.27
CA PHE A 127 10.42 12.40 3.69
C PHE A 127 11.38 12.53 4.88
N ARG A 128 11.01 11.96 6.03
CA ARG A 128 11.86 11.92 7.24
C ARG A 128 12.94 10.87 7.05
N TYR A 129 14.20 11.30 7.09
CA TYR A 129 15.35 10.41 7.03
C TYR A 129 16.24 10.64 8.26
N SER A 130 16.82 9.55 8.78
CA SER A 130 17.82 9.64 9.85
C SER A 130 19.21 9.69 9.22
N ASN A 131 20.05 10.60 9.70
CA ASN A 131 21.46 10.70 9.28
C ASN A 131 22.36 9.61 9.89
N THR A 132 21.85 8.85 10.87
CA THR A 132 22.65 7.86 11.60
C THR A 132 22.29 6.45 11.17
N PHE A 133 23.18 5.81 10.41
CA PHE A 133 23.13 4.37 10.14
C PHE A 133 23.66 3.60 11.35
N GLU A 134 22.81 3.31 12.33
CA GLU A 134 23.17 2.42 13.43
C GLU A 134 22.94 0.96 13.04
N PHE A 135 24.00 0.30 12.56
CA PHE A 135 23.98 -1.14 12.35
C PHE A 135 24.09 -1.87 13.69
N ARG A 136 22.96 -2.21 14.30
CA ARG A 136 22.90 -2.84 15.63
C ARG A 136 22.66 -4.35 15.49
N ARG A 137 23.68 -5.16 15.80
CA ARG A 137 23.53 -6.62 15.90
C ARG A 137 22.48 -6.97 16.96
N ALA A 138 21.58 -7.89 16.63
CA ALA A 138 20.60 -8.40 17.58
C ALA A 138 21.34 -9.15 18.72
N ARG A 139 21.23 -8.66 19.96
CA ARG A 139 21.82 -9.32 21.15
C ARG A 139 20.90 -10.45 21.61
N LEU A 140 21.12 -11.67 21.11
CA LEU A 140 20.36 -12.86 21.50
C LEU A 140 20.87 -13.53 22.79
N GLU A 141 22.03 -13.13 23.29
CA GLU A 141 22.81 -13.83 24.33
C GLU A 141 22.25 -13.66 25.76
N TYR A 142 21.35 -12.71 25.99
CA TYR A 142 20.80 -12.39 27.32
C TYR A 142 19.33 -12.83 27.51
N LEU A 143 18.75 -13.57 26.56
CA LEU A 143 17.33 -13.94 26.62
C LEU A 143 17.09 -15.20 27.48
N PRO A 144 16.04 -15.22 28.32
CA PRO A 144 15.66 -16.42 29.07
C PRO A 144 15.18 -17.52 28.13
N TRP A 145 15.31 -18.79 28.56
CA TRP A 145 14.94 -19.94 27.73
C TRP A 145 13.46 -19.94 27.29
N THR A 146 12.57 -19.39 28.11
CA THR A 146 11.15 -19.21 27.81
C THR A 146 10.90 -18.31 26.60
N ALA A 147 11.77 -17.31 26.39
CA ALA A 147 11.68 -16.43 25.23
C ALA A 147 11.99 -17.17 23.93
N TYR A 148 12.93 -18.13 23.92
CA TYR A 148 13.22 -18.93 22.73
C TYR A 148 12.01 -19.75 22.28
N ILE A 149 11.26 -20.34 23.22
CA ILE A 149 10.04 -21.09 22.91
C ILE A 149 8.96 -20.17 22.34
N GLY A 150 8.78 -18.99 22.94
CA GLY A 150 7.86 -17.97 22.41
C GLY A 150 8.24 -17.52 20.99
N CYS A 151 9.53 -17.26 20.75
CA CYS A 151 10.06 -16.90 19.44
C CYS A 151 9.88 -18.02 18.40
N MET A 152 10.00 -19.30 18.77
CA MET A 152 9.70 -20.40 17.86
C MET A 152 8.24 -20.40 17.40
N GLY A 153 7.30 -20.19 18.31
CA GLY A 153 5.87 -20.10 17.98
C GLY A 153 5.56 -18.93 17.05
N LEU A 154 6.08 -17.74 17.36
CA LEU A 154 5.92 -16.55 16.53
C LEU A 154 6.62 -16.70 15.17
N GLY A 155 7.83 -17.27 15.15
CA GLY A 155 8.60 -17.55 13.95
C GLY A 155 7.90 -18.54 13.02
N PHE A 156 7.22 -19.55 13.56
CA PHE A 156 6.39 -20.46 12.77
C PHE A 156 5.21 -19.75 12.10
N SER A 157 4.44 -18.94 12.85
CA SER A 157 3.33 -18.16 12.28
C SER A 157 3.80 -17.20 11.19
N LEU A 158 4.91 -16.51 11.42
CA LEU A 158 5.53 -15.62 10.44
C LEU A 158 6.03 -16.38 9.20
N SER A 159 6.64 -17.55 9.37
CA SER A 159 7.09 -18.37 8.24
C SER A 159 5.92 -18.79 7.36
N LEU A 160 4.75 -19.06 7.94
CA LEU A 160 3.53 -19.32 7.17
C LEU A 160 3.09 -18.09 6.37
N LEU A 161 3.19 -16.89 6.95
CA LEU A 161 2.87 -15.65 6.24
C LEU A 161 3.77 -15.47 5.00
N PHE A 162 5.09 -15.60 5.17
CA PHE A 162 6.03 -15.47 4.05
C PHE A 162 5.84 -16.55 2.99
N PHE A 163 5.54 -17.78 3.41
CA PHE A 163 5.18 -18.85 2.48
C PHE A 163 3.94 -18.50 1.66
N MET A 164 2.88 -17.99 2.31
CA MET A 164 1.65 -17.62 1.62
C MET A 164 1.86 -16.42 0.70
N ASP A 165 2.47 -15.34 1.17
CA ASP A 165 2.69 -14.13 0.37
C ASP A 165 3.55 -14.40 -0.87
N GLN A 166 4.63 -15.18 -0.70
CA GLN A 166 5.51 -15.54 -1.81
C GLN A 166 4.78 -16.40 -2.85
N ASN A 167 4.02 -17.41 -2.41
CA ASN A 167 3.30 -18.28 -3.33
C ASN A 167 2.16 -17.54 -4.06
N ILE A 168 1.42 -16.67 -3.36
CA ILE A 168 0.36 -15.86 -3.98
C ILE A 168 0.96 -14.88 -5.00
N SER A 169 2.03 -14.18 -4.63
CA SER A 169 2.72 -13.24 -5.54
C SER A 169 3.29 -13.96 -6.76
N ALA A 170 3.95 -15.10 -6.56
CA ALA A 170 4.49 -15.89 -7.66
C ALA A 170 3.39 -16.49 -8.55
N ALA A 171 2.28 -16.96 -7.99
CA ALA A 171 1.15 -17.47 -8.76
C ALA A 171 0.47 -16.35 -9.60
N MET A 172 0.37 -15.14 -9.05
CA MET A 172 -0.18 -13.99 -9.78
C MET A 172 0.71 -13.57 -10.96
N VAL A 173 2.03 -13.59 -10.78
CA VAL A 173 2.99 -13.34 -11.87
C VAL A 173 2.94 -14.45 -12.92
N ASN A 174 2.91 -15.71 -12.48
CA ASN A 174 2.88 -16.89 -13.34
C ASN A 174 1.48 -17.23 -13.88
N ASN A 175 0.52 -16.31 -13.76
CA ASN A 175 -0.81 -16.50 -14.33
C ASN A 175 -0.68 -16.77 -15.85
N PRO A 176 -1.35 -17.80 -16.41
CA PRO A 176 -1.32 -18.12 -17.84
C PRO A 176 -1.68 -16.92 -18.74
N CYS A 177 -2.47 -15.97 -18.24
CA CYS A 177 -2.81 -14.72 -18.94
C CYS A 177 -1.58 -13.88 -19.30
N ASN A 178 -0.52 -13.93 -18.49
CA ASN A 178 0.73 -13.20 -18.72
C ASN A 178 1.62 -13.87 -19.78
N LYS A 179 1.28 -15.07 -20.28
CA LYS A 179 2.00 -15.78 -21.35
C LYS A 179 3.53 -15.80 -21.17
N LEU A 180 3.98 -16.06 -19.95
CA LEU A 180 5.41 -16.22 -19.65
C LEU A 180 5.97 -17.46 -20.35
N LYS A 181 7.22 -17.37 -20.80
CA LYS A 181 7.90 -18.42 -21.57
C LYS A 181 8.80 -19.29 -20.69
N LYS A 182 9.39 -18.73 -19.64
CA LYS A 182 10.25 -19.48 -18.72
C LYS A 182 9.41 -20.20 -17.66
N GLY A 183 9.90 -21.37 -17.24
CA GLY A 183 9.25 -22.17 -16.20
C GLY A 183 9.29 -21.50 -14.83
N CYS A 184 8.35 -21.88 -13.98
CA CYS A 184 8.20 -21.35 -12.63
C CYS A 184 9.18 -22.02 -11.64
N ALA A 185 9.69 -21.25 -10.67
CA ALA A 185 10.70 -21.72 -9.71
C ALA A 185 10.30 -21.46 -8.24
N TYR A 186 9.07 -21.82 -7.85
CA TYR A 186 8.50 -21.52 -6.53
C TYR A 186 9.39 -21.92 -5.34
N HIS A 187 9.99 -23.11 -5.38
CA HIS A 187 10.83 -23.62 -4.28
C HIS A 187 12.16 -22.88 -4.18
N LEU A 188 12.76 -22.53 -5.32
CA LEU A 188 14.03 -21.81 -5.34
C LEU A 188 13.84 -20.39 -4.82
N ASP A 189 12.75 -19.73 -5.20
CA ASP A 189 12.42 -18.39 -4.73
C ASP A 189 12.23 -18.38 -3.20
N LEU A 190 11.50 -19.37 -2.65
CA LEU A 190 11.32 -19.51 -1.20
C LEU A 190 12.65 -19.75 -0.47
N PHE A 191 13.52 -20.59 -1.03
CA PHE A 191 14.84 -20.87 -0.45
C PHE A 191 15.73 -19.61 -0.40
N VAL A 192 15.76 -18.83 -1.49
CA VAL A 192 16.53 -17.58 -1.55
C VAL A 192 16.00 -16.54 -0.57
N VAL A 193 14.67 -16.35 -0.48
CA VAL A 193 14.05 -15.45 0.48
C VAL A 193 14.36 -15.89 1.93
N GLY A 194 14.36 -17.19 2.21
CA GLY A 194 14.73 -17.73 3.52
C GLY A 194 16.17 -17.41 3.92
N ILE A 195 17.14 -17.60 3.02
CA ILE A 195 18.54 -17.25 3.27
C ILE A 195 18.71 -15.75 3.52
N LEU A 196 18.10 -14.91 2.67
CA LEU A 196 18.18 -13.46 2.79
C LEU A 196 17.58 -12.96 4.10
N ASN A 197 16.41 -13.47 4.48
CA ASN A 197 15.78 -13.10 5.75
C ASN A 197 16.54 -13.62 6.97
N GLY A 198 17.19 -14.78 6.87
CA GLY A 198 18.12 -15.26 7.91
C GLY A 198 19.28 -14.28 8.14
N PHE A 199 19.87 -13.77 7.07
CA PHE A 199 20.91 -12.73 7.13
C PHE A 199 20.36 -11.42 7.72
N LEU A 200 19.24 -10.90 7.20
CA LEU A 200 18.60 -9.68 7.69
C LEU A 200 18.27 -9.76 9.19
N SER A 201 17.77 -10.91 9.66
CA SER A 201 17.44 -11.15 11.06
C SER A 201 18.66 -11.12 11.98
N MET A 202 19.84 -11.58 11.51
CA MET A 202 21.07 -11.55 12.31
C MET A 202 21.53 -10.11 12.61
N TYR A 203 21.24 -9.19 11.69
CA TYR A 203 21.63 -7.79 11.75
C TYR A 203 20.50 -6.85 12.17
N GLY A 204 19.34 -7.38 12.58
CA GLY A 204 18.20 -6.57 13.00
C GLY A 204 17.61 -5.69 11.89
N LEU A 205 17.87 -6.03 10.63
CA LEU A 205 17.32 -5.32 9.47
C LEU A 205 15.88 -5.81 9.18
N PRO A 206 15.03 -4.95 8.59
CA PRO A 206 13.67 -5.35 8.24
C PRO A 206 13.68 -6.50 7.22
N TRP A 207 12.77 -7.45 7.40
CA TRP A 207 12.64 -8.59 6.51
C TRP A 207 12.06 -8.21 5.15
N MET A 208 12.46 -8.95 4.12
CA MET A 208 12.03 -8.78 2.74
C MET A 208 11.08 -9.91 2.33
N HIS A 209 10.01 -9.56 1.63
CA HIS A 209 9.02 -10.51 1.11
C HIS A 209 8.54 -10.04 -0.28
N GLY A 210 7.92 -10.94 -1.04
CA GLY A 210 7.36 -10.63 -2.35
C GLY A 210 6.23 -9.60 -2.24
N VAL A 211 6.30 -8.54 -3.04
CA VAL A 211 5.33 -7.43 -3.01
C VAL A 211 4.21 -7.66 -4.03
N LEU A 212 2.98 -7.84 -3.55
CA LEU A 212 1.81 -8.24 -4.36
C LEU A 212 1.44 -7.27 -5.49
N PRO A 213 1.34 -5.93 -5.30
CA PRO A 213 1.00 -5.05 -6.41
C PRO A 213 2.21 -4.78 -7.33
N HIS A 214 3.42 -4.75 -6.78
CA HIS A 214 4.61 -4.34 -7.52
C HIS A 214 5.09 -5.40 -8.53
N SER A 215 5.08 -6.69 -8.16
CA SER A 215 5.49 -7.79 -9.04
C SER A 215 4.66 -7.88 -10.35
N PRO A 216 3.32 -7.94 -10.31
CA PRO A 216 2.51 -7.98 -11.53
C PRO A 216 2.55 -6.67 -12.30
N LEU A 217 2.65 -5.50 -11.63
CA LEU A 217 2.81 -4.22 -12.32
C LEU A 217 4.13 -4.16 -13.10
N HIS A 218 5.23 -4.67 -12.52
CA HIS A 218 6.51 -4.77 -13.22
C HIS A 218 6.40 -5.70 -14.44
N VAL A 219 5.70 -6.82 -14.33
CA VAL A 219 5.46 -7.73 -15.46
C VAL A 219 4.60 -7.06 -16.54
N ARG A 220 3.53 -6.35 -16.16
CA ARG A 220 2.68 -5.59 -17.08
C ARG A 220 3.45 -4.49 -17.80
N SER A 221 4.37 -3.79 -17.12
CA SER A 221 5.23 -2.76 -17.75
C SER A 221 6.21 -3.34 -18.79
N LEU A 222 6.47 -4.65 -18.74
CA LEU A 222 7.32 -5.38 -19.69
C LEU A 222 6.49 -6.16 -20.73
N ALA A 223 5.17 -6.07 -20.64
CA ALA A 223 4.23 -6.75 -21.50
C ALA A 223 3.86 -5.89 -22.70
N ASP A 224 3.85 -6.48 -23.88
CA ASP A 224 3.24 -5.90 -25.07
C ASP A 224 1.73 -6.20 -25.02
N VAL A 225 0.94 -5.15 -24.89
CA VAL A 225 -0.53 -5.21 -24.79
C VAL A 225 -1.13 -4.84 -26.15
N GLU A 226 -2.00 -5.71 -26.68
CA GLU A 226 -2.80 -5.43 -27.86
C GLU A 226 -4.25 -5.15 -27.46
N GLU A 227 -4.81 -4.06 -27.99
CA GLU A 227 -6.26 -3.83 -27.95
C GLU A 227 -6.94 -4.70 -29.00
N ARG A 228 -7.81 -5.62 -28.56
CA ARG A 228 -8.70 -6.37 -29.44
C ARG A 228 -10.13 -5.99 -29.19
N VAL A 229 -10.83 -5.62 -30.24
CA VAL A 229 -12.26 -5.33 -30.18
C VAL A 229 -13.02 -6.62 -30.42
N ASP A 230 -13.69 -7.13 -29.39
CA ASP A 230 -14.62 -8.25 -29.52
C ASP A 230 -16.03 -7.77 -29.16
N GLN A 231 -16.98 -8.01 -30.08
CA GLN A 231 -18.40 -7.65 -29.93
C GLN A 231 -18.66 -6.18 -29.52
N GLY A 232 -17.84 -5.23 -29.99
CA GLY A 232 -17.98 -3.81 -29.69
C GLY A 232 -17.36 -3.35 -28.36
N HIS A 233 -16.77 -4.26 -27.59
CA HIS A 233 -15.96 -3.95 -26.41
C HIS A 233 -14.47 -4.09 -26.72
N VAL A 234 -13.67 -3.12 -26.29
CA VAL A 234 -12.21 -3.13 -26.45
C VAL A 234 -11.60 -3.84 -25.26
N TYR A 235 -10.85 -4.91 -25.50
CA TYR A 235 -10.13 -5.67 -24.49
C TYR A 235 -8.62 -5.53 -24.69
N GLU A 236 -7.91 -5.23 -23.62
CA GLU A 236 -6.45 -5.27 -23.59
C GLU A 236 -5.99 -6.70 -23.29
N ILE A 237 -5.35 -7.35 -24.27
CA ILE A 237 -4.76 -8.67 -24.06
C ILE A 237 -3.23 -8.60 -24.10
N ILE A 238 -2.59 -9.30 -23.17
CA ILE A 238 -1.14 -9.45 -23.17
C ILE A 238 -0.75 -10.43 -24.28
N VAL A 239 0.09 -9.99 -25.22
CA VAL A 239 0.56 -10.82 -26.33
C VAL A 239 1.84 -11.53 -25.96
N LYS A 240 2.79 -10.77 -25.41
CA LYS A 240 4.13 -11.25 -25.09
C LYS A 240 4.73 -10.42 -23.96
N VAL A 241 5.42 -11.07 -23.04
CA VAL A 241 6.20 -10.41 -21.99
C VAL A 241 7.69 -10.51 -22.29
N ARG A 242 8.42 -9.40 -22.11
CA ARG A 242 9.88 -9.38 -22.15
C ARG A 242 10.45 -9.77 -20.80
N GLU A 243 10.93 -11.01 -20.68
CA GLU A 243 11.53 -11.52 -19.45
C GLU A 243 13.01 -11.13 -19.31
N THR A 244 13.28 -10.03 -18.63
CA THR A 244 14.65 -9.50 -18.42
C THR A 244 15.09 -9.57 -16.96
N ARG A 245 16.35 -9.94 -16.71
CA ARG A 245 16.97 -9.84 -15.38
C ARG A 245 17.53 -8.45 -15.08
N LEU A 246 17.79 -7.67 -16.13
CA LEU A 246 18.47 -6.38 -16.05
C LEU A 246 17.64 -5.33 -15.31
N THR A 247 16.33 -5.27 -15.55
CA THR A 247 15.45 -4.26 -14.92
C THR A 247 15.40 -4.40 -13.40
N GLY A 248 15.35 -5.63 -12.88
CA GLY A 248 15.44 -5.91 -11.45
C GLY A 248 16.80 -5.53 -10.85
N ILE A 249 17.90 -5.88 -11.52
CA ILE A 249 19.25 -5.53 -11.03
C ILE A 249 19.45 -4.01 -11.04
N VAL A 250 19.08 -3.33 -12.12
CA VAL A 250 19.22 -1.88 -12.26
C VAL A 250 18.35 -1.15 -11.24
N SER A 251 17.10 -1.56 -11.04
CA SER A 251 16.23 -0.94 -10.03
C SER A 251 16.79 -1.08 -8.61
N HIS A 252 17.29 -2.26 -8.22
CA HIS A 252 17.93 -2.42 -6.91
C HIS A 252 19.23 -1.64 -6.75
N ILE A 253 20.04 -1.52 -7.81
CA ILE A 253 21.23 -0.65 -7.81
C ILE A 253 20.82 0.82 -7.65
N LEU A 254 19.78 1.27 -8.35
CA LEU A 254 19.27 2.64 -8.24
C LEU A 254 18.67 2.92 -6.86
N ILE A 255 17.99 1.95 -6.24
CA ILE A 255 17.53 2.05 -4.84
C ILE A 255 18.74 2.21 -3.91
N GLY A 256 19.81 1.42 -4.08
CA GLY A 256 21.03 1.57 -3.31
C GLY A 256 21.69 2.94 -3.52
N LEU A 257 21.74 3.41 -4.78
CA LEU A 257 22.30 4.71 -5.13
C LEU A 257 21.46 5.88 -4.58
N SER A 258 20.14 5.70 -4.41
CA SER A 258 19.24 6.72 -3.86
C SER A 258 19.62 7.19 -2.46
N VAL A 259 20.34 6.37 -1.69
CA VAL A 259 20.88 6.76 -0.37
C VAL A 259 21.85 7.94 -0.51
N PHE A 260 22.61 8.04 -1.59
CA PHE A 260 23.50 9.19 -1.86
C PHE A 260 22.75 10.44 -2.31
N LEU A 261 21.48 10.33 -2.71
CA LEU A 261 20.61 11.45 -3.06
C LEU A 261 19.80 11.99 -1.86
N LEU A 262 20.07 11.49 -0.65
CA LEU A 262 19.56 12.06 0.61
C LEU A 262 20.54 13.10 1.16
N PRO A 263 20.10 14.31 1.58
CA PRO A 263 18.74 14.85 1.53
C PRO A 263 18.26 15.29 0.15
N TYR A 264 19.10 15.98 -0.61
CA TYR A 264 18.70 16.62 -1.86
C TYR A 264 19.06 15.75 -3.06
N PRO A 265 18.17 15.55 -4.05
CA PRO A 265 16.86 16.19 -4.28
C PRO A 265 15.65 15.44 -3.68
N LEU A 266 15.82 14.26 -3.08
CA LEU A 266 14.70 13.42 -2.62
C LEU A 266 13.80 14.10 -1.58
N ALA A 267 14.38 14.95 -0.73
CA ALA A 267 13.67 15.73 0.27
C ALA A 267 12.65 16.72 -0.34
N TYR A 268 12.77 17.09 -1.62
CA TYR A 268 11.80 17.97 -2.26
C TYR A 268 10.49 17.27 -2.65
N ILE A 269 10.42 15.94 -2.54
CA ILE A 269 9.20 15.19 -2.86
C ILE A 269 8.29 15.19 -1.62
N PRO A 270 7.13 15.87 -1.65
CA PRO A 270 6.21 15.87 -0.52
C PRO A 270 5.61 14.48 -0.33
N THR A 271 5.40 14.07 0.92
CA THR A 271 4.78 12.78 1.26
C THR A 271 3.36 12.64 0.68
N ALA A 272 2.64 13.76 0.53
CA ALA A 272 1.32 13.82 -0.12
C ALA A 272 1.33 13.29 -1.56
N VAL A 273 2.37 13.60 -2.34
CA VAL A 273 2.53 13.15 -3.73
C VAL A 273 2.77 11.65 -3.78
N LEU A 274 3.59 11.12 -2.86
CA LEU A 274 3.84 9.67 -2.74
C LEU A 274 2.56 8.91 -2.34
N ASN A 275 1.75 9.47 -1.44
CA ASN A 275 0.45 8.90 -1.07
C ASN A 275 -0.51 8.86 -2.26
N GLY A 276 -0.50 9.88 -3.12
CA GLY A 276 -1.27 9.88 -4.36
C GLY A 276 -0.76 8.85 -5.37
N LEU A 277 0.56 8.62 -5.48
CA LEU A 277 1.13 7.52 -6.24
C LEU A 277 0.65 6.15 -5.72
N PHE A 278 0.64 5.94 -4.39
CA PHE A 278 0.10 4.71 -3.79
C PHE A 278 -1.40 4.55 -4.06
N LEU A 279 -2.17 5.64 -4.02
CA LEU A 279 -3.60 5.63 -4.34
C LEU A 279 -3.85 5.26 -5.82
N TYR A 280 -3.07 5.81 -6.75
CA TYR A 280 -3.14 5.45 -8.17
C TYR A 280 -2.84 3.97 -8.40
N MET A 281 -1.77 3.45 -7.78
CA MET A 281 -1.43 2.02 -7.86
C MET A 281 -2.53 1.14 -7.25
N ALA A 282 -3.16 1.56 -6.14
CA ALA A 282 -4.26 0.84 -5.54
C ALA A 282 -5.47 0.76 -6.50
N ILE A 283 -5.90 1.89 -7.07
CA ILE A 283 -7.05 1.94 -8.01
C ILE A 283 -6.77 1.11 -9.27
N THR A 284 -5.59 1.26 -9.88
CA THR A 284 -5.23 0.51 -11.10
C THR A 284 -5.12 -1.00 -10.86
N SER A 285 -4.63 -1.40 -9.68
CA SER A 285 -4.58 -2.82 -9.29
C SER A 285 -5.96 -3.43 -9.03
N LEU A 286 -6.93 -2.64 -8.54
CA LEU A 286 -8.31 -3.10 -8.33
C LEU A 286 -9.03 -3.35 -9.66
N ASN A 287 -8.86 -2.47 -10.65
CA ASN A 287 -9.48 -2.64 -11.97
C ASN A 287 -9.02 -3.89 -12.71
N SER A 288 -7.83 -4.43 -12.39
CA SER A 288 -7.29 -5.65 -13.00
C SER A 288 -7.67 -6.94 -12.25
N ASN A 289 -8.52 -6.85 -11.22
CA ASN A 289 -8.90 -7.99 -10.38
C ASN A 289 -10.28 -8.54 -10.78
N GLN A 290 -10.32 -9.82 -11.16
CA GLN A 290 -11.57 -10.52 -11.51
C GLN A 290 -12.60 -10.48 -10.38
N MET A 291 -12.19 -10.53 -9.11
CA MET A 291 -13.13 -10.42 -7.99
C MET A 291 -13.81 -9.05 -7.99
N PHE A 292 -13.07 -7.98 -8.29
CA PHE A 292 -13.61 -6.63 -8.34
C PHE A 292 -14.58 -6.46 -9.52
N GLU A 293 -14.25 -7.00 -10.70
CA GLU A 293 -15.20 -7.05 -11.83
C GLU A 293 -16.51 -7.75 -11.46
N ARG A 294 -16.45 -8.85 -10.72
CA ARG A 294 -17.68 -9.53 -10.29
C ARG A 294 -18.43 -8.78 -9.19
N ILE A 295 -17.74 -7.99 -8.37
CA ILE A 295 -18.38 -7.07 -7.42
C ILE A 295 -19.08 -5.94 -8.18
N THR A 296 -18.49 -5.36 -9.21
CA THR A 296 -19.15 -4.32 -10.01
C THR A 296 -20.39 -4.86 -10.73
N LEU A 297 -20.38 -6.14 -11.15
CA LEU A 297 -21.59 -6.81 -11.68
C LEU A 297 -22.74 -6.89 -10.66
N LEU A 298 -22.50 -6.84 -9.34
CA LEU A 298 -23.60 -6.79 -8.34
C LEU A 298 -24.37 -5.47 -8.41
N PHE A 299 -23.71 -4.39 -8.83
CA PHE A 299 -24.28 -3.05 -8.92
C PHE A 299 -24.69 -2.65 -10.35
N MET A 300 -24.37 -3.48 -11.34
CA MET A 300 -24.68 -3.23 -12.74
C MET A 300 -26.10 -3.71 -13.09
N GLU A 301 -26.80 -2.99 -13.95
CA GLU A 301 -28.10 -3.45 -14.48
C GLU A 301 -27.89 -4.62 -15.46
N GLN A 302 -28.82 -5.59 -15.46
CA GLN A 302 -28.73 -6.81 -16.27
C GLN A 302 -28.58 -6.54 -17.78
N ALA A 303 -29.18 -5.45 -18.28
CA ALA A 303 -29.09 -5.07 -19.69
C ALA A 303 -27.69 -4.60 -20.11
N ALA A 304 -26.87 -4.16 -19.15
CA ALA A 304 -25.55 -3.60 -19.40
C ALA A 304 -24.41 -4.60 -19.10
N TYR A 305 -24.74 -5.88 -18.89
CA TYR A 305 -23.71 -6.90 -18.63
C TYR A 305 -22.82 -7.09 -19.86
N PRO A 306 -21.49 -7.08 -19.70
CA PRO A 306 -20.59 -7.35 -20.81
C PRO A 306 -20.81 -8.79 -21.30
N PRO A 307 -20.70 -9.05 -22.60
CA PRO A 307 -20.87 -10.38 -23.18
C PRO A 307 -19.63 -11.27 -22.93
N ASN A 308 -19.26 -11.48 -21.66
CA ASN A 308 -18.15 -12.34 -21.27
C ASN A 308 -18.55 -13.82 -21.35
N HIS A 309 -17.57 -14.67 -21.68
CA HIS A 309 -17.77 -16.11 -21.87
C HIS A 309 -18.35 -16.82 -20.63
N TYR A 310 -17.92 -16.46 -19.43
CA TYR A 310 -18.42 -17.06 -18.19
C TYR A 310 -19.84 -16.62 -17.80
N ILE A 311 -20.19 -15.36 -18.08
CA ILE A 311 -21.55 -14.83 -17.82
C ILE A 311 -22.60 -15.59 -18.65
N ARG A 312 -22.21 -16.08 -19.84
CA ARG A 312 -23.08 -16.89 -20.70
C ARG A 312 -23.23 -18.34 -20.25
N ARG A 313 -22.28 -18.89 -19.51
CA ARG A 313 -22.26 -20.31 -19.09
C ARG A 313 -22.90 -20.54 -17.72
N CYS A 314 -22.87 -19.54 -16.85
CA CYS A 314 -23.32 -19.64 -15.46
C CYS A 314 -24.60 -18.83 -15.21
N PRO A 315 -25.62 -19.39 -14.52
CA PRO A 315 -26.79 -18.61 -14.14
C PRO A 315 -26.41 -17.51 -13.15
N GLN A 316 -26.95 -16.31 -13.34
CA GLN A 316 -26.59 -15.09 -12.58
C GLN A 316 -26.67 -15.27 -11.07
N ARG A 317 -27.70 -15.97 -10.56
CA ARG A 317 -27.86 -16.24 -9.12
C ARG A 317 -26.65 -16.96 -8.51
N LYS A 318 -26.03 -17.87 -9.26
CA LYS A 318 -24.83 -18.60 -8.79
C LYS A 318 -23.59 -17.71 -8.82
N ILE A 319 -23.49 -16.80 -9.79
CA ILE A 319 -22.42 -15.78 -9.83
C ILE A 319 -22.52 -14.87 -8.60
N HIS A 320 -23.71 -14.32 -8.31
CA HIS A 320 -23.90 -13.44 -7.15
C HIS A 320 -23.74 -14.16 -5.80
N MET A 321 -24.14 -15.43 -5.70
CA MET A 321 -23.89 -16.23 -4.51
C MET A 321 -22.39 -16.46 -4.28
N PHE A 322 -21.64 -16.71 -5.35
CA PHE A 322 -20.18 -16.85 -5.31
C PHE A 322 -19.50 -15.54 -4.88
N THR A 323 -19.87 -14.41 -5.47
CA THR A 323 -19.27 -13.12 -5.14
C THR A 323 -19.59 -12.68 -3.71
N LEU A 324 -20.80 -12.94 -3.23
CA LEU A 324 -21.16 -12.67 -1.83
C LEU A 324 -20.32 -13.51 -0.88
N CYS A 325 -20.07 -14.79 -1.20
CA CYS A 325 -19.15 -15.63 -0.43
C CYS A 325 -17.73 -15.05 -0.40
N GLN A 326 -17.20 -14.59 -1.55
CA GLN A 326 -15.89 -13.93 -1.61
C GLN A 326 -15.86 -12.63 -0.81
N MET A 327 -16.92 -11.81 -0.85
CA MET A 327 -17.01 -10.59 -0.04
C MET A 327 -17.04 -10.88 1.46
N VAL A 328 -17.71 -11.96 1.89
CA VAL A 328 -17.68 -12.40 3.30
C VAL A 328 -16.27 -12.83 3.71
N GLN A 329 -15.56 -13.58 2.86
CA GLN A 329 -14.17 -13.96 3.11
C GLN A 329 -13.23 -12.76 3.19
N LEU A 330 -13.37 -11.81 2.26
CA LEU A 330 -12.61 -10.56 2.27
C LEU A 330 -12.93 -9.73 3.52
N GLY A 331 -14.21 -9.60 3.88
CA GLY A 331 -14.64 -8.89 5.09
C GLY A 331 -14.06 -9.51 6.36
N LEU A 332 -14.04 -10.84 6.45
CA LEU A 332 -13.38 -11.57 7.53
C LEU A 332 -11.88 -11.24 7.58
N MET A 333 -11.19 -11.32 6.43
CA MET A 333 -9.76 -11.00 6.34
C MET A 333 -9.47 -9.54 6.74
N CYS A 334 -10.29 -8.59 6.28
CA CYS A 334 -10.17 -7.17 6.63
C CYS A 334 -10.41 -6.92 8.12
N PHE A 335 -11.38 -7.60 8.73
CA PHE A 335 -11.64 -7.48 10.17
C PHE A 335 -10.41 -7.87 11.00
N PHE A 336 -9.80 -9.02 10.70
CA PHE A 336 -8.60 -9.48 11.42
C PHE A 336 -7.35 -8.66 11.07
N GLY A 337 -7.20 -8.23 9.81
CA GLY A 337 -6.04 -7.46 9.34
C GLY A 337 -6.03 -6.00 9.85
N PHE A 338 -7.18 -5.34 9.87
CA PHE A 338 -7.31 -3.95 10.33
C PHE A 338 -7.63 -3.81 11.83
N SER A 339 -7.73 -4.92 12.55
CA SER A 339 -7.94 -4.90 14.01
C SER A 339 -6.83 -4.09 14.70
N PRO A 340 -7.14 -3.21 15.67
CA PRO A 340 -6.13 -2.40 16.37
C PRO A 340 -5.24 -3.26 17.29
N TRP A 341 -5.68 -4.47 17.64
CA TRP A 341 -5.03 -5.36 18.60
C TRP A 341 -3.89 -6.14 17.94
N PRO A 342 -2.62 -5.98 18.38
CA PRO A 342 -1.47 -6.67 17.77
C PRO A 342 -1.60 -8.20 17.77
N TYR A 343 -2.17 -8.78 18.83
CA TYR A 343 -2.38 -10.23 18.96
C TYR A 343 -3.33 -10.78 17.89
N VAL A 344 -4.35 -10.02 17.50
CA VAL A 344 -5.32 -10.43 16.48
C VAL A 344 -4.65 -10.48 15.11
N LYS A 345 -3.74 -9.55 14.82
CA LYS A 345 -2.93 -9.54 13.58
C LYS A 345 -2.01 -10.76 13.47
N MET A 346 -1.55 -11.33 14.58
CA MET A 346 -0.69 -12.52 14.58
C MET A 346 -1.39 -13.79 14.06
N VAL A 347 -2.73 -13.83 14.11
CA VAL A 347 -3.55 -14.96 13.64
C VAL A 347 -3.87 -14.85 12.14
N PHE A 348 -3.67 -13.68 11.54
CA PHE A 348 -3.94 -13.40 10.14
C PHE A 348 -3.38 -14.44 9.15
N PRO A 349 -2.12 -14.93 9.26
CA PRO A 349 -1.57 -15.92 8.33
C PRO A 349 -2.32 -17.26 8.38
N ILE A 350 -2.76 -17.65 9.58
CA ILE A 350 -3.51 -18.90 9.80
C ILE A 350 -4.88 -18.81 9.14
N ILE A 351 -5.53 -17.65 9.20
CA ILE A 351 -6.83 -17.41 8.57
C ILE A 351 -6.72 -17.51 7.05
N ILE A 352 -5.70 -16.89 6.45
CA ILE A 352 -5.45 -16.99 5.00
C ILE A 352 -5.27 -18.45 4.60
N LEU A 353 -4.48 -19.21 5.36
CA LEU A 353 -4.27 -20.63 5.09
C LEU A 353 -5.57 -21.43 5.21
N LEU A 354 -6.45 -21.10 6.17
CA LEU A 354 -7.75 -21.74 6.38
C LEU A 354 -8.79 -21.40 5.29
N LEU A 355 -8.63 -20.28 4.58
CA LEU A 355 -9.47 -19.94 3.42
C LEU A 355 -9.24 -20.89 2.23
N LEU A 356 -8.04 -21.48 2.09
CA LEU A 356 -7.75 -22.46 1.03
C LEU A 356 -8.59 -23.75 1.15
N PRO A 357 -8.59 -24.49 2.27
CA PRO A 357 -9.44 -25.66 2.43
C PRO A 357 -10.92 -25.29 2.47
N PHE A 358 -11.28 -24.09 2.95
CA PHE A 358 -12.65 -23.59 2.83
C PHE A 358 -13.08 -23.53 1.35
N ARG A 359 -12.24 -22.97 0.47
CA ARG A 359 -12.50 -22.95 -0.98
C ARG A 359 -12.58 -24.35 -1.56
N HIS A 360 -11.68 -25.27 -1.20
CA HIS A 360 -11.65 -26.60 -1.82
C HIS A 360 -12.71 -27.57 -1.27
N LYS A 361 -13.20 -27.38 -0.04
CA LYS A 361 -14.17 -28.32 0.59
C LYS A 361 -15.58 -27.78 0.68
N ILE A 362 -15.77 -26.49 0.98
CA ILE A 362 -17.10 -25.93 1.30
C ILE A 362 -17.73 -25.31 0.05
N VAL A 363 -16.97 -24.57 -0.75
CA VAL A 363 -17.48 -23.94 -1.98
C VAL A 363 -18.05 -24.95 -3.00
N PRO A 364 -17.41 -26.10 -3.30
CA PRO A 364 -17.96 -27.08 -4.25
C PRO A 364 -19.19 -27.83 -3.72
N VAL A 365 -19.50 -27.75 -2.43
CA VAL A 365 -20.77 -28.28 -1.87
C VAL A 365 -21.92 -27.32 -2.16
N VAL A 366 -21.64 -26.02 -2.28
CA VAL A 366 -22.65 -24.96 -2.46
C VAL A 366 -22.92 -24.65 -3.94
N ILE A 367 -21.90 -24.81 -4.80
CA ILE A 367 -21.95 -24.48 -6.22
C ILE A 367 -21.42 -25.66 -7.02
N ASP A 368 -22.15 -26.07 -8.06
CA ASP A 368 -21.73 -27.19 -8.92
C ASP A 368 -20.37 -26.93 -9.55
N ASN A 369 -19.52 -27.97 -9.59
CA ASN A 369 -18.16 -27.89 -10.12
C ASN A 369 -18.09 -27.33 -11.55
N LYS A 370 -19.11 -27.60 -12.39
CA LYS A 370 -19.21 -27.05 -13.75
C LYS A 370 -19.24 -25.53 -13.78
N TYR A 371 -19.94 -24.91 -12.82
CA TYR A 371 -20.02 -23.45 -12.73
C TYR A 371 -18.76 -22.86 -12.11
N LEU A 372 -18.12 -23.58 -11.15
CA LEU A 372 -16.85 -23.16 -10.58
C LEU A 372 -15.73 -23.17 -11.62
N GLU A 373 -15.66 -24.18 -12.49
CA GLU A 373 -14.68 -24.24 -13.57
C GLU A 373 -14.87 -23.11 -14.59
N ALA A 374 -16.12 -22.73 -14.88
CA ALA A 374 -16.39 -21.59 -15.75
C ALA A 374 -16.08 -20.23 -15.08
N LEU A 375 -16.19 -20.15 -13.75
CA LEU A 375 -15.86 -18.95 -12.97
C LEU A 375 -14.36 -18.80 -12.71
N ASP A 376 -13.61 -19.89 -12.55
CA ASP A 376 -12.18 -19.87 -12.22
C ASP A 376 -11.28 -20.24 -13.42
N GLY A 377 -11.86 -20.43 -14.61
CA GLY A 377 -11.16 -20.95 -15.79
C GLY A 377 -9.98 -20.08 -16.24
N GLU A 378 -8.85 -20.74 -16.53
CA GLU A 378 -7.53 -20.16 -16.86
C GLU A 378 -7.47 -19.31 -18.15
N ASN A 379 -8.54 -19.27 -18.94
CA ASN A 379 -8.58 -18.63 -20.27
C ASN A 379 -9.33 -17.28 -20.27
N GLN A 380 -9.19 -16.46 -19.22
CA GLN A 380 -9.83 -15.15 -19.12
C GLN A 380 -8.82 -14.02 -18.93
#